data_AF-A0A7S0EJP9-F1
#
_entry.id   AF-A0A7S0EJP9-F1
#
_cell.length_a   1.000
_cell.length_b   1.000
_cell.length_c   1.000
_cell.angle_alpha   90.00
_cell.angle_beta   90.00
_cell.angle_gamma   90.00
#
_symmetry.space_group_name_H-M   'P 1'
#
loop_
_entity.id
_entity.type
_entity.pdbx_description
1 polymer ?
#
loop_
_entity_poly.entity_id
_entity_poly.type
_entity_poly.pdbx_seq_one_letter_code
_entity_poly.pdbx_strand_id
1 'polypeptide(L)'
;SASPNNTQVAFLFGFFEMRSGKLKEAETRFQRCLRLEPNSSKALAGLAEIRLHQGLESNAEVGNMILKAVERSPNDPFVLHASAFFSWKSGKPSQAGEILFRIDSQIIKIFDDPWL
;
A
#
# COMPACT_ATOMS: atom_id res chain seq x y z
N SER A 1 3.40 -0.08 28.69
CA SER A 1 2.13 -0.81 28.54
C SER A 1 1.81 -0.95 27.06
N ALA A 2 2.20 -2.08 26.45
CA ALA A 2 1.95 -2.33 25.02
C ALA A 2 0.52 -2.86 24.86
N SER A 3 -0.40 -1.99 24.46
CA SER A 3 -1.79 -2.37 24.17
C SER A 3 -1.84 -3.30 22.94
N PRO A 4 -2.32 -4.56 23.05
CA PRO A 4 -2.34 -5.55 21.97
C PRO A 4 -3.36 -5.29 20.83
N ASN A 5 -3.90 -4.07 20.71
CA ASN A 5 -4.91 -3.70 19.72
C ASN A 5 -4.30 -3.02 18.48
N ASN A 6 -3.06 -3.35 18.16
CA ASN A 6 -2.25 -2.51 17.27
C ASN A 6 -2.41 -2.93 15.80
N THR A 7 -3.34 -2.27 15.10
CA THR A 7 -3.50 -2.30 13.64
C THR A 7 -2.20 -2.07 12.89
N GLN A 8 -1.30 -1.27 13.45
CA GLN A 8 0.05 -1.05 12.93
C GLN A 8 0.89 -2.33 12.96
N VAL A 9 0.84 -3.10 14.05
CA VAL A 9 1.55 -4.38 14.16
C VAL A 9 0.97 -5.39 13.19
N ALA A 10 -0.35 -5.47 13.09
CA ALA A 10 -1.01 -6.34 12.10
C ALA A 10 -0.60 -5.95 10.66
N PHE A 11 -0.55 -4.65 10.36
CA PHE A 11 -0.10 -4.14 9.06
C PHE A 11 1.36 -4.53 8.78
N LEU A 12 2.27 -4.33 9.73
CA LEU A 12 3.68 -4.66 9.58
C LEU A 12 3.89 -6.15 9.34
N PHE A 13 3.20 -7.03 10.09
CA PHE A 13 3.23 -8.47 9.81
C PHE A 13 2.72 -8.78 8.41
N GLY A 14 1.59 -8.19 8.01
CA GLY A 14 1.04 -8.39 6.67
C GLY A 14 2.00 -7.94 5.58
N PHE A 15 2.66 -6.80 5.77
CA PHE A 15 3.69 -6.30 4.87
C PHE A 15 4.86 -7.27 4.74
N PHE A 16 5.44 -7.75 5.84
CA PHE A 16 6.56 -8.69 5.80
C PHE A 16 6.17 -10.04 5.21
N GLU A 17 4.99 -10.57 5.55
CA GLU A 17 4.45 -11.80 4.98
C GLU A 17 4.27 -11.67 3.46
N MET A 18 3.72 -10.54 2.99
CA MET A 18 3.55 -10.23 1.56
C MET A 18 4.90 -10.21 0.84
N ARG A 19 5.87 -9.49 1.38
CA ARG A 19 7.24 -9.40 0.83
C ARG A 19 7.98 -10.74 0.84
N SER A 20 7.57 -11.65 1.71
CA SER A 20 8.10 -13.02 1.79
C SER A 20 7.35 -14.02 0.90
N GLY A 21 6.40 -13.55 0.07
CA GLY A 21 5.57 -14.41 -0.80
C GLY A 21 4.44 -15.16 -0.08
N LYS A 22 4.25 -14.92 1.22
CA LYS A 22 3.19 -15.52 2.05
C LYS A 22 1.88 -14.74 1.88
N LEU A 23 1.35 -14.76 0.66
CA LEU A 23 0.24 -13.87 0.27
C LEU A 23 -1.06 -14.16 1.04
N LYS A 24 -1.33 -15.42 1.42
CA LYS A 24 -2.56 -15.78 2.16
C LYS A 24 -2.54 -15.29 3.60
N GLU A 25 -1.39 -15.41 4.25
CA GLU A 25 -1.14 -14.90 5.60
C GLU A 25 -1.24 -13.38 5.60
N ALA A 26 -0.57 -12.73 4.64
CA ALA A 26 -0.63 -11.28 4.46
C ALA A 26 -2.07 -10.78 4.25
N GLU A 27 -2.85 -11.46 3.41
CA GLU A 27 -4.26 -11.14 3.20
C GLU A 27 -5.05 -11.19 4.52
N THR A 28 -4.83 -12.23 5.32
CA THR A 28 -5.47 -12.37 6.64
C THR A 28 -5.11 -11.20 7.58
N ARG A 29 -3.85 -10.73 7.53
CA ARG A 29 -3.38 -9.58 8.32
C ARG A 29 -4.03 -8.28 7.86
N PHE A 30 -4.03 -7.99 6.58
CA PHE A 30 -4.64 -6.75 6.07
C PHE A 30 -6.16 -6.74 6.23
N GLN A 31 -6.84 -7.88 6.09
CA GLN A 31 -8.25 -7.98 6.42
C GLN A 31 -8.51 -7.71 7.92
N ARG A 32 -7.61 -8.16 8.81
CA ARG A 32 -7.71 -7.79 10.23
C ARG A 32 -7.52 -6.29 10.44
N CYS A 33 -6.59 -5.66 9.74
CA CYS A 33 -6.44 -4.21 9.78
C CYS A 33 -7.74 -3.52 9.36
N LEU A 34 -8.38 -3.95 8.27
CA LEU A 34 -9.66 -3.36 7.82
C LEU A 34 -10.83 -3.63 8.77
N ARG A 35 -10.85 -4.74 9.50
CA ARG A 35 -11.88 -4.98 10.54
C ARG A 35 -11.77 -4.02 11.72
N LEU A 36 -10.55 -3.65 12.09
CA LEU A 36 -10.28 -2.75 13.21
C LEU A 36 -10.30 -1.27 12.78
N GLU A 37 -9.82 -1.00 11.56
CA GLU A 37 -9.80 0.30 10.91
C GLU A 37 -10.37 0.18 9.49
N PRO A 38 -11.71 0.27 9.34
CA PRO A 38 -12.38 0.17 8.03
C PRO A 38 -11.88 1.18 6.99
N ASN A 39 -11.28 2.28 7.46
CA ASN A 39 -10.76 3.35 6.62
C ASN A 39 -9.25 3.27 6.36
N SER A 40 -8.56 2.19 6.77
CA SER A 40 -7.11 2.05 6.61
C SER A 40 -6.69 1.98 5.14
N SER A 41 -6.12 3.09 4.62
CA SER A 41 -5.59 3.18 3.25
C SER A 41 -4.47 2.16 3.01
N LYS A 42 -3.64 1.92 4.02
CA LYS A 42 -2.53 0.97 3.97
C LYS A 42 -3.01 -0.47 3.83
N ALA A 43 -4.02 -0.86 4.60
CA ALA A 43 -4.58 -2.20 4.50
C ALA A 43 -5.28 -2.42 3.15
N LEU A 44 -5.98 -1.40 2.65
CA LEU A 44 -6.61 -1.43 1.34
C LEU A 44 -5.58 -1.57 0.21
N ALA A 45 -4.49 -0.79 0.27
CA ALA A 45 -3.38 -0.87 -0.67
C ALA A 45 -2.67 -2.24 -0.62
N GLY A 46 -2.44 -2.79 0.59
CA GLY A 46 -1.82 -4.11 0.76
C GLY A 46 -2.65 -5.24 0.16
N LEU A 47 -3.98 -5.21 0.33
CA LEU A 47 -4.86 -6.19 -0.33
C LEU A 47 -4.86 -6.03 -1.85
N ALA A 48 -4.84 -4.80 -2.37
CA ALA A 48 -4.75 -4.56 -3.80
C ALA A 48 -3.42 -5.10 -4.38
N GLU A 49 -2.30 -4.87 -3.68
CA GLU A 49 -0.98 -5.38 -4.07
C GLU A 49 -0.94 -6.92 -4.10
N ILE A 50 -1.58 -7.59 -3.13
CA ILE A 50 -1.75 -9.05 -3.15
C ILE A 50 -2.49 -9.51 -4.41
N ARG A 51 -3.57 -8.82 -4.81
CA ARG A 51 -4.31 -9.15 -6.05
C ARG A 51 -3.46 -8.92 -7.29
N LEU A 52 -2.59 -7.91 -7.29
CA LEU A 52 -1.65 -7.68 -8.39
C LEU A 52 -0.57 -8.75 -8.49
N HIS A 53 -0.06 -9.26 -7.37
CA HIS A 53 0.82 -10.44 -7.35
C HIS A 53 0.13 -11.70 -7.87
N GLN A 54 -1.19 -11.79 -7.75
CA GLN A 54 -2.01 -12.88 -8.28
C GLN A 54 -2.37 -12.71 -9.77
N GLY A 55 -1.93 -11.63 -10.44
CA GLY A 55 -2.24 -11.38 -11.85
C GLY A 55 -3.65 -10.85 -12.10
N LEU A 56 -4.30 -10.28 -11.08
CA LEU A 56 -5.69 -9.80 -11.14
C LEU A 56 -5.79 -8.30 -11.43
N GLU A 57 -4.79 -7.70 -12.07
CA GLU A 57 -4.78 -6.27 -12.43
C GLU A 57 -5.99 -5.81 -13.27
N SER A 58 -6.61 -6.71 -14.04
CA SER A 58 -7.79 -6.41 -14.85
C SER A 58 -9.09 -6.35 -14.03
N ASN A 59 -9.08 -6.80 -12.77
CA ASN A 59 -10.24 -6.71 -11.91
C ASN A 59 -10.44 -5.25 -11.46
N ALA A 60 -11.61 -4.68 -11.79
CA ALA A 60 -11.98 -3.31 -11.44
C ALA A 60 -11.94 -3.02 -9.93
N GLU A 61 -12.16 -4.03 -9.09
CA GLU A 61 -12.06 -3.89 -7.63
C GLU A 61 -10.65 -3.47 -7.19
N VAL A 62 -9.60 -3.96 -7.87
CA VAL A 62 -8.21 -3.60 -7.55
C VAL A 62 -7.97 -2.12 -7.81
N GLY A 63 -8.43 -1.61 -8.96
CA GLY A 63 -8.36 -0.19 -9.28
C GLY A 63 -9.14 0.67 -8.26
N ASN A 64 -10.34 0.24 -7.86
CA ASN A 64 -11.15 0.94 -6.86
C ASN A 64 -10.48 0.97 -5.48
N MET A 65 -9.81 -0.12 -5.09
CA MET A 65 -9.06 -0.19 -3.84
C MET A 65 -7.87 0.76 -3.85
N ILE A 66 -7.10 0.80 -4.95
CA ILE A 66 -5.99 1.74 -5.11
C ILE A 66 -6.48 3.19 -5.09
N LEU A 67 -7.54 3.51 -5.85
CA LEU A 67 -8.10 4.86 -5.90
C LEU A 67 -8.48 5.35 -4.50
N LYS A 68 -9.27 4.57 -3.75
CA LYS A 68 -9.68 4.91 -2.38
C LYS A 68 -8.50 5.04 -1.43
N ALA A 69 -7.46 4.22 -1.58
CA ALA A 69 -6.27 4.32 -0.75
C ALA A 69 -5.52 5.64 -1.02
N VAL A 70 -5.35 6.00 -2.30
CA VAL A 70 -4.69 7.24 -2.72
C VAL A 70 -5.50 8.47 -2.30
N GLU A 71 -6.82 8.47 -2.47
CA GLU A 71 -7.68 9.59 -2.03
C GLU A 71 -7.53 9.89 -0.53
N ARG A 72 -7.41 8.84 0.29
CA ARG A 72 -7.30 8.96 1.75
C ARG A 72 -5.89 9.27 2.22
N SER A 73 -4.88 8.83 1.49
CA SER A 73 -3.48 8.97 1.90
C SER A 73 -2.57 9.23 0.69
N PRO A 74 -2.73 10.40 0.02
CA PRO A 74 -2.10 10.68 -1.28
C PRO A 74 -0.58 10.87 -1.23
N ASN A 75 -0.01 10.98 -0.03
CA ASN A 75 1.42 11.16 0.22
C ASN A 75 2.00 10.02 1.07
N ASP A 76 1.24 8.94 1.29
CA ASP A 76 1.79 7.79 2.00
C ASP A 76 2.65 6.96 1.03
N PRO A 77 3.96 6.76 1.28
CA PRO A 77 4.84 6.08 0.35
C PRO A 77 4.42 4.64 0.03
N PHE A 78 3.80 3.94 1.00
CA PHE A 78 3.32 2.58 0.77
C PHE A 78 2.11 2.57 -0.17
N VAL A 79 1.18 3.51 0.00
CA VAL A 79 0.04 3.68 -0.90
C VAL A 79 0.48 4.09 -2.31
N LEU A 80 1.42 5.05 -2.41
CA LEU A 80 1.95 5.48 -3.70
C LEU A 80 2.71 4.34 -4.41
N HIS A 81 3.48 3.53 -3.68
CA HIS A 81 4.12 2.34 -4.23
C HIS A 81 3.09 1.37 -4.83
N ALA A 82 2.04 1.03 -4.07
CA ALA A 82 0.98 0.14 -4.56
C ALA A 82 0.29 0.72 -5.81
N SER A 83 0.09 2.03 -5.87
CA SER A 83 -0.48 2.72 -7.05
C SER A 83 0.47 2.69 -8.26
N ALA A 84 1.77 2.86 -8.05
CA ALA A 84 2.77 2.72 -9.11
C ALA A 84 2.81 1.29 -9.64
N PHE A 85 2.79 0.30 -8.73
CA PHE A 85 2.77 -1.12 -9.10
C PHE A 85 1.50 -1.50 -9.87
N PHE A 86 0.33 -0.99 -9.47
CA PHE A 86 -0.91 -1.13 -10.22
C PHE A 86 -0.78 -0.57 -11.64
N SER A 87 -0.21 0.63 -11.77
CA SER A 87 -0.04 1.31 -13.06
C SER A 87 0.91 0.53 -13.97
N TRP A 88 2.01 0.01 -13.42
CA TRP A 88 2.94 -0.87 -14.12
C TRP A 88 2.26 -2.14 -14.63
N LYS A 89 1.59 -2.88 -13.73
CA LYS A 89 0.89 -4.14 -14.05
C LYS A 89 -0.24 -3.94 -15.05
N SER A 90 -0.89 -2.77 -15.03
CA SER A 90 -1.97 -2.41 -15.96
C SER A 90 -1.49 -1.87 -17.31
N GLY A 91 -0.19 -1.97 -17.63
CA GLY A 91 0.36 -1.53 -18.92
C GLY A 91 0.52 -0.01 -19.06
N LYS A 92 0.60 0.72 -17.94
CA LYS A 92 0.78 2.19 -17.90
C LYS A 92 2.12 2.56 -17.23
N PRO A 93 3.27 2.20 -17.83
CA PRO A 93 4.59 2.38 -17.21
C PRO A 93 4.98 3.86 -17.02
N SER A 94 4.58 4.77 -17.91
CA SER A 94 4.83 6.21 -17.76
C SER A 94 4.20 6.77 -16.49
N GLN A 95 2.94 6.40 -16.23
CA GLN A 95 2.23 6.79 -15.02
C GLN A 95 2.90 6.21 -13.76
N ALA A 96 3.39 4.97 -13.82
CA ALA A 96 4.14 4.38 -12.71
C ALA A 96 5.42 5.19 -12.39
N GLY A 97 6.16 5.59 -13.43
CA GLY A 97 7.37 6.41 -13.29
C GLY A 97 7.11 7.77 -12.63
N GLU A 98 6.04 8.46 -13.03
CA GLU A 98 5.63 9.73 -12.42
C GLU A 98 5.30 9.58 -10.93
N ILE A 99 4.61 8.49 -10.55
CA ILE A 99 4.26 8.21 -9.16
C ILE A 99 5.53 7.91 -8.34
N LEU A 100 6.45 7.10 -8.85
CA LEU A 100 7.71 6.79 -8.17
C LEU A 100 8.57 8.03 -7.97
N PHE A 101 8.66 8.90 -8.98
CA PHE A 101 9.38 10.18 -8.86
C PHE A 101 8.79 11.07 -7.75
N ARG A 102 7.47 11.04 -7.54
CA ARG A 102 6.83 11.75 -6.42
C ARG A 102 7.24 11.18 -5.07
N ILE A 103 7.42 9.86 -4.94
CA ILE A 103 7.89 9.23 -3.71
C ILE A 103 9.30 9.72 -3.39
N ASP A 104 10.23 9.63 -4.35
CA ASP A 104 11.63 10.05 -4.15
C ASP A 104 11.73 11.53 -3.79
N SER A 105 10.94 12.36 -4.47
CA SER A 105 10.87 13.81 -4.19
C SER A 105 10.35 14.13 -2.78
N GLN A 106 9.49 13.30 -2.20
CA GLN A 106 9.02 13.48 -0.82
C GLN A 106 10.08 13.05 0.19
N ILE A 107 10.77 11.95 -0.08
CA ILE A 107 11.83 11.43 0.79
C ILE A 107 12.98 12.43 0.88
N ILE A 108 13.43 13.00 -0.25
CA ILE A 108 14.50 14.01 -0.28
C ILE A 108 14.14 15.23 0.57
N LYS A 109 12.90 15.74 0.46
CA LYS A 109 12.44 16.88 1.26
C LYS A 109 12.47 16.64 2.78
N ILE A 110 12.30 15.39 3.23
CA ILE A 110 12.37 15.06 4.66
C ILE A 110 13.82 15.16 5.17
N PHE A 111 14.79 14.77 4.35
CA PHE A 111 16.22 14.81 4.74
C PHE A 111 16.83 16.21 4.60
N ASP A 112 16.24 17.07 3.78
CA ASP A 112 16.66 18.45 3.60
C ASP A 112 16.01 19.43 4.60
N ASP A 113 15.20 18.97 5.57
CA ASP A 113 14.60 19.82 6.61
C ASP A 113 15.58 19.99 7.79
N PRO A 114 16.18 21.18 8.00
CA PRO A 114 17.20 21.39 9.03
C PRO A 114 16.65 21.38 10.47
N TRP A 115 15.35 21.14 10.66
CA TRP A 115 14.70 21.08 11.98
C TRP A 115 14.13 19.69 12.35
N LEU A 116 14.45 18.66 11.56
CA LEU A 116 14.42 17.25 11.99
C LEU A 116 15.82 16.79 12.40
#